data_AF-A0A965ZMJ8-F1
#
_entry.id   AF-A0A965ZMJ8-F1
#
_cell.length_a   1.000
_cell.length_b   1.000
_cell.length_c   1.000
_cell.angle_alpha   90.00
_cell.angle_beta   90.00
_cell.angle_gamma   90.00
#
_symmetry.space_group_name_H-M   'P 1'
#
loop_
_entity.id
_entity.type
_entity.pdbx_description
1 polymer ?
#
loop_
_entity_poly.entity_id
_entity_poly.type
_entity_poly.pdbx_seq_one_letter_code
_entity_poly.pdbx_strand_id
1 'polypeptide(L)'
;EIKGYASVAAGTVFSTVPSEYLDEDLHEDLARMKAAYDYAEHGSNASSHSDLLTDRIFDAIAVACTPEEAVQRFQAIADMGIDGFVSPAGMAEPWPYIETLAEKVIPHVNSGYESAREGAA
;
A
#
# COMPACT_ATOMS: atom_id res chain seq x y z
N GLU A 1 -2.56 -11.99 7.14
CA GLU A 1 -3.93 -11.78 6.65
C GLU A 1 -4.03 -10.87 5.43
N ILE A 2 -2.98 -10.11 5.05
CA ILE A 2 -3.00 -9.27 3.84
C ILE A 2 -2.27 -9.85 2.64
N LYS A 3 -1.54 -10.97 2.80
CA LYS A 3 -0.63 -11.49 1.78
C LYS A 3 -1.35 -11.79 0.46
N GLY A 4 -2.60 -12.28 0.54
CA GLY A 4 -3.43 -12.52 -0.63
C GLY A 4 -3.73 -11.23 -1.40
N TYR A 5 -4.18 -10.17 -0.72
CA TYR A 5 -4.42 -8.88 -1.38
C TYR A 5 -3.13 -8.23 -1.88
N ALA A 6 -2.06 -8.29 -1.08
CA ALA A 6 -0.75 -7.76 -1.45
C ALA A 6 -0.17 -8.46 -2.69
N SER A 7 -0.39 -9.78 -2.86
CA SER A 7 0.06 -10.48 -4.07
C SER A 7 -0.71 -10.03 -5.31
N VAL A 8 -2.00 -9.71 -5.18
CA VAL A 8 -2.80 -9.10 -6.27
C VAL A 8 -2.26 -7.73 -6.64
N ALA A 9 -2.01 -6.87 -5.65
CA ALA A 9 -1.46 -5.54 -5.86
C ALA A 9 -0.06 -5.60 -6.49
N ALA A 10 0.84 -6.45 -5.99
CA ALA A 10 2.16 -6.69 -6.56
C ALA A 10 2.08 -7.18 -8.02
N GLY A 11 1.20 -8.15 -8.29
CA GLY A 11 0.98 -8.65 -9.63
C GLY A 11 0.43 -7.58 -10.59
N THR A 12 -0.38 -6.66 -10.07
CA THR A 12 -0.90 -5.51 -10.82
C THR A 12 0.24 -4.54 -11.14
N VAL A 13 1.01 -4.11 -10.14
CA VAL A 13 2.17 -3.23 -10.30
C VAL A 13 3.13 -3.76 -11.37
N PHE A 14 3.51 -5.04 -11.29
CA PHE A 14 4.39 -5.64 -12.29
C PHE A 14 3.81 -5.64 -13.71
N SER A 15 2.49 -5.72 -13.84
CA SER A 15 1.82 -5.81 -15.14
C SER A 15 1.49 -4.44 -15.74
N THR A 16 1.43 -3.38 -14.93
CA THR A 16 0.92 -2.06 -15.35
C THR A 16 1.91 -0.92 -15.19
N VAL A 17 2.86 -1.02 -14.26
CA VAL A 17 3.92 -0.01 -14.09
C VAL A 17 5.07 -0.33 -15.04
N PRO A 18 5.48 0.59 -15.94
CA PRO A 18 6.63 0.38 -16.80
C PRO A 18 7.89 0.11 -15.98
N SER A 19 8.71 -0.85 -16.39
CA SER A 19 9.89 -1.29 -15.63
C SER A 19 10.93 -0.20 -15.41
N GLU A 20 10.96 0.84 -16.25
CA GLU A 20 11.83 2.01 -16.07
C GLU A 20 11.52 2.85 -14.81
N TYR A 21 10.33 2.67 -14.22
CA TYR A 21 9.97 3.28 -12.94
C TYR A 21 10.25 2.37 -11.73
N LEU A 22 10.82 1.18 -11.94
CA LEU A 22 11.11 0.22 -10.89
C LEU A 22 12.62 0.03 -10.78
N ASP A 23 13.12 0.01 -9.54
CA ASP A 23 14.49 -0.42 -9.29
C ASP A 23 14.70 -1.85 -9.80
N GLU A 24 15.88 -2.16 -10.33
CA GLU A 24 16.20 -3.47 -10.95
C GLU A 24 15.88 -4.62 -9.99
N ASP A 25 16.34 -4.50 -8.74
CA ASP A 25 16.08 -5.47 -7.68
C ASP A 25 14.58 -5.66 -7.37
N LEU A 26 13.78 -4.59 -7.40
CA LEU A 26 12.33 -4.64 -7.18
C LEU A 26 11.65 -5.33 -8.37
N HIS A 27 12.07 -5.01 -9.59
CA HIS A 27 11.57 -5.66 -10.79
C HIS A 27 11.87 -7.17 -10.78
N GLU A 28 13.06 -7.58 -10.35
CA GLU A 28 13.41 -9.00 -10.20
C GLU A 28 12.56 -9.71 -9.14
N ASP A 29 12.35 -9.09 -7.97
CA ASP A 29 11.46 -9.62 -6.93
C ASP A 29 10.04 -9.82 -7.46
N LEU A 30 9.48 -8.80 -8.12
CA LEU A 30 8.14 -8.84 -8.70
C LEU A 30 8.04 -9.90 -9.81
N ALA A 31 9.06 -10.02 -10.66
CA ALA A 31 9.11 -11.01 -11.73
C ALA A 31 9.11 -12.44 -11.16
N ARG A 32 9.88 -12.70 -10.10
CA ARG A 32 9.90 -14.01 -9.41
C ARG A 32 8.55 -14.35 -8.81
N MET A 33 7.94 -13.42 -8.09
CA MET A 33 6.60 -13.61 -7.51
C MET A 33 5.56 -13.83 -8.61
N LYS A 34 5.58 -13.03 -9.68
CA LYS A 34 4.63 -13.13 -10.80
C LYS A 34 4.76 -14.44 -11.57
N ALA A 35 5.98 -14.93 -11.80
CA ALA A 35 6.21 -16.19 -12.49
C ALA A 35 5.64 -17.40 -11.74
N ALA A 36 5.58 -17.33 -10.41
CA ALA A 36 4.99 -18.36 -9.55
C ALA A 36 3.48 -18.15 -9.31
N TYR A 37 2.86 -17.11 -9.89
CA TYR A 37 1.49 -16.72 -9.58
C TYR A 37 0.49 -17.75 -10.10
N ASP A 38 -0.18 -18.45 -9.17
CA ASP A 38 -1.28 -19.35 -9.46
C ASP A 38 -2.61 -18.61 -9.37
N TYR A 39 -3.26 -18.44 -10.52
CA TYR A 39 -4.56 -17.79 -10.62
C TYR A 39 -5.71 -18.62 -10.04
N ALA A 40 -5.55 -19.94 -9.83
CA ALA A 40 -6.53 -20.73 -9.10
C ALA A 40 -6.58 -20.35 -7.60
N GLU A 41 -5.46 -19.87 -7.07
CA GLU A 41 -5.29 -19.39 -5.68
C GLU A 41 -5.28 -17.86 -5.60
N HIS A 42 -5.93 -17.19 -6.55
CA HIS A 42 -5.94 -15.73 -6.63
C HIS A 42 -6.51 -15.08 -5.36
N GLY A 43 -5.74 -14.14 -4.77
CA GLY A 43 -6.15 -13.44 -3.55
C GLY A 43 -6.14 -14.31 -2.29
N SER A 44 -5.74 -15.58 -2.37
CA SER A 44 -5.65 -16.49 -1.23
C SER A 44 -4.49 -16.09 -0.31
N ASN A 45 -4.76 -15.99 0.99
CA ASN A 45 -3.73 -15.77 2.01
C ASN A 45 -2.84 -17.00 2.25
N ALA A 46 -3.22 -18.17 1.73
CA ALA A 46 -2.51 -19.43 1.87
C ALA A 46 -1.75 -19.84 0.59
N SER A 47 -1.72 -18.97 -0.43
CA SER A 47 -1.07 -19.29 -1.70
C SER A 47 0.45 -19.25 -1.58
N SER A 48 1.12 -20.15 -2.30
CA SER A 48 2.58 -20.23 -2.35
C SER A 48 3.21 -18.97 -2.95
N HIS A 49 2.56 -18.33 -3.92
CA HIS A 49 3.06 -17.09 -4.52
C HIS A 49 3.04 -15.91 -3.53
N SER A 50 2.16 -15.95 -2.53
CA SER A 50 2.11 -14.90 -1.50
C SER A 50 3.30 -14.97 -0.51
N ASP A 51 3.98 -16.11 -0.43
CA ASP A 51 5.22 -16.26 0.35
C ASP A 51 6.45 -15.67 -0.34
N LEU A 52 6.34 -15.30 -1.62
CA LEU A 52 7.39 -14.61 -2.36
C LEU A 52 7.32 -13.07 -2.23
N LEU A 53 6.37 -12.55 -1.45
CA LEU A 53 6.31 -11.13 -1.12
C LEU A 53 7.48 -10.76 -0.21
N THR A 54 8.44 -10.00 -0.74
CA THR A 54 9.58 -9.45 0.00
C THR A 54 9.18 -8.15 0.70
N ASP A 55 9.96 -7.72 1.70
CA ASP A 55 9.78 -6.40 2.33
C ASP A 55 9.90 -5.27 1.30
N ARG A 56 10.75 -5.45 0.27
CA ARG A 56 10.89 -4.52 -0.85
C ARG A 56 9.60 -4.42 -1.68
N ILE A 57 8.94 -5.56 -1.95
CA ILE A 57 7.64 -5.55 -2.61
C ILE A 57 6.61 -4.83 -1.72
N PHE A 58 6.55 -5.15 -0.42
CA PHE A 58 5.62 -4.50 0.50
C PHE A 58 5.81 -2.99 0.54
N ASP A 59 7.05 -2.52 0.63
CA ASP A 59 7.37 -1.10 0.68
C ASP A 59 6.95 -0.36 -0.59
N ALA A 60 7.06 -1.02 -1.75
CA ALA A 60 6.68 -0.44 -3.04
C ALA A 60 5.16 -0.38 -3.28
N ILE A 61 4.37 -1.25 -2.65
CA ILE A 61 2.92 -1.40 -2.97
C ILE A 61 1.98 -1.06 -1.82
N ALA A 62 2.49 -0.90 -0.60
CA ALA A 62 1.67 -0.74 0.59
C ALA A 62 2.31 0.20 1.62
N VAL A 63 1.47 0.90 2.37
CA VAL A 63 1.85 1.54 3.63
C VAL A 63 1.61 0.53 4.75
N ALA A 64 2.62 -0.30 5.03
CA ALA A 64 2.58 -1.37 6.03
C ALA A 64 3.63 -1.14 7.12
N CYS A 65 3.42 -0.12 7.95
CA CYS A 65 4.40 0.39 8.89
C CYS A 65 3.74 0.83 10.22
N THR A 66 4.52 1.42 11.13
CA THR A 66 3.98 2.02 12.35
C THR A 66 3.07 3.23 12.03
N PRO A 67 2.17 3.65 12.95
CA PRO A 67 1.36 4.85 12.74
C PRO A 67 2.20 6.11 12.48
N GLU A 68 3.32 6.26 13.18
CA GLU A 68 4.22 7.41 13.04
C GLU A 68 4.85 7.46 11.64
N GLU A 69 5.28 6.32 11.11
CA GLU A 69 5.79 6.20 9.73
C GLU A 69 4.66 6.39 8.71
N ALA A 70 3.46 5.90 9.00
CA ALA A 70 2.32 6.02 8.12
C ALA A 70 1.95 7.49 7.91
N VAL A 71 1.95 8.31 8.96
CA VAL A 71 1.72 9.77 8.85
C VAL A 71 2.70 10.40 7.86
N GLN A 72 3.99 10.09 7.98
CA GLN A 72 5.02 10.65 7.08
C GLN A 72 4.81 10.22 5.64
N ARG A 73 4.47 8.95 5.40
CA ARG A 73 4.23 8.41 4.06
C ARG A 73 2.95 8.98 3.44
N PHE A 74 1.85 9.05 4.19
CA PHE A 74 0.61 9.66 3.72
C PHE A 74 0.79 11.15 3.42
N GLN A 75 1.54 11.88 4.25
CA GLN A 75 1.84 13.29 3.98
C GLN A 75 2.68 13.46 2.71
N ALA A 76 3.71 12.64 2.51
CA ALA A 76 4.51 12.68 1.28
C ALA A 76 3.67 12.41 0.02
N ILE A 77 2.70 11.49 0.10
CA ILE A 77 1.76 11.23 -1.01
C ILE A 77 0.80 12.41 -1.21
N ALA A 78 0.29 13.00 -0.12
CA ALA A 78 -0.57 14.18 -0.18
C ALA A 78 0.15 15.41 -0.77
N ASP A 79 1.43 15.60 -0.46
CA ASP A 79 2.26 16.69 -1.00
C ASP A 79 2.47 16.55 -2.52
N MET A 80 2.33 15.35 -3.09
CA MET A 80 2.30 15.11 -4.53
C MET A 80 0.95 15.45 -5.19
N GLY A 81 -0.03 15.90 -4.40
CA GLY A 81 -1.39 16.22 -4.85
C GLY A 81 -2.36 15.03 -4.85
N ILE A 82 -2.01 13.92 -4.19
CA ILE A 82 -2.88 12.74 -4.06
C ILE A 82 -3.55 12.79 -2.68
N ASP A 83 -4.81 13.21 -2.64
CA ASP A 83 -5.57 13.42 -1.39
C ASP A 83 -6.71 12.40 -1.16
N GLY A 84 -6.89 11.45 -2.08
CA GLY A 84 -7.83 10.33 -1.96
C GLY A 84 -7.12 9.01 -1.68
N PHE A 85 -7.44 8.36 -0.55
CA PHE A 85 -6.87 7.07 -0.16
C PHE A 85 -7.95 5.99 -0.02
N VAL A 86 -7.63 4.78 -0.51
CA VAL A 86 -8.46 3.58 -0.30
C VAL A 86 -7.68 2.63 0.60
N SER A 87 -8.25 2.30 1.76
CA SER A 87 -7.69 1.33 2.70
C SER A 87 -8.58 0.09 2.77
N PRO A 88 -8.16 -1.05 2.18
CA PRO A 88 -8.96 -2.27 2.22
C PRO A 88 -8.95 -2.88 3.62
N ALA A 89 -10.13 -2.96 4.23
CA ALA A 89 -10.37 -3.63 5.51
C ALA A 89 -10.50 -5.17 5.35
N GLY A 90 -9.56 -5.81 4.63
CA GLY A 90 -9.63 -7.22 4.23
C GLY A 90 -9.12 -8.23 5.27
N MET A 91 -8.82 -7.77 6.49
CA MET A 91 -8.36 -8.60 7.62
C MET A 91 -9.55 -9.34 8.26
N ALA A 92 -9.29 -10.40 9.05
CA ALA A 92 -10.34 -11.06 9.81
C ALA A 92 -10.94 -10.14 10.88
N GLU A 93 -10.09 -9.35 11.53
CA GLU A 93 -10.46 -8.36 12.55
C GLU A 93 -9.98 -6.97 12.13
N PRO A 94 -10.73 -6.24 11.28
CA PRO A 94 -10.27 -4.97 10.72
C PRO A 94 -10.36 -3.79 11.68
N TRP A 95 -11.24 -3.84 12.70
CA TRP A 95 -11.57 -2.69 13.54
C TRP A 95 -10.38 -2.06 14.27
N PRO A 96 -9.46 -2.82 14.90
CA PRO A 96 -8.32 -2.22 15.58
C PRO A 96 -7.40 -1.40 14.64
N TYR A 97 -7.30 -1.81 13.37
CA TYR A 97 -6.52 -1.10 12.35
C TYR A 97 -7.25 0.16 11.88
N ILE A 98 -8.58 0.08 11.72
CA ILE A 98 -9.42 1.23 11.37
C ILE A 98 -9.36 2.28 12.46
N GLU A 99 -9.50 1.87 13.74
CA GLU A 99 -9.38 2.75 14.90
C GLU A 99 -8.00 3.40 14.96
N THR A 100 -6.94 2.60 14.79
CA THR A 100 -5.56 3.12 14.73
C THR A 100 -5.38 4.15 13.61
N LEU A 101 -5.89 3.88 12.41
CA LEU A 101 -5.82 4.81 11.29
C LEU A 101 -6.59 6.11 11.58
N ALA A 102 -7.80 5.99 12.14
CA ALA A 102 -8.67 7.11 12.45
C ALA A 102 -8.14 7.99 13.59
N GLU A 103 -7.54 7.39 14.62
CA GLU A 103 -7.10 8.10 15.82
C GLU A 103 -5.67 8.61 15.73
N LYS A 104 -4.77 7.84 15.09
CA LYS A 104 -3.32 8.09 15.14
C LYS A 104 -2.69 8.51 13.82
N VAL A 105 -3.40 8.39 12.69
CA VAL A 105 -2.85 8.70 11.38
C VAL A 105 -3.59 9.86 10.73
N ILE A 106 -4.88 9.67 10.40
CA ILE A 106 -5.69 10.64 9.66
C ILE A 106 -5.65 12.06 10.26
N PRO A 107 -5.74 12.28 11.59
CA PRO A 107 -5.70 13.61 12.17
C PRO A 107 -4.39 14.37 11.94
N HIS A 108 -3.32 13.66 11.58
CA HIS A 108 -1.99 14.22 11.35
C HIS A 108 -1.65 14.36 9.85
N VAL A 109 -2.44 13.75 8.98
CA VAL A 109 -2.33 13.90 7.52
C VAL A 109 -3.15 15.13 7.11
N ASN A 110 -2.55 16.08 6.38
CA ASN A 110 -3.23 17.29 5.87
C ASN A 110 -3.72 18.31 6.91
N SER A 111 -3.01 18.47 8.03
CA SER A 111 -3.14 19.66 8.90
C SER A 111 -2.83 21.01 8.18
N GLY A 112 -2.42 20.98 6.91
CA GLY A 112 -2.24 22.16 6.05
C GLY A 112 -3.45 22.57 5.20
N TYR A 113 -4.47 21.72 5.00
CA TYR A 113 -5.57 22.02 4.06
C TYR A 113 -6.57 23.06 4.59
N GLU A 114 -6.68 23.23 5.91
CA GLU A 114 -7.50 24.29 6.50
C GLU A 114 -6.98 25.70 6.16
N SER A 115 -5.67 25.87 5.98
CA SER A 115 -5.07 27.17 5.62
C SER A 115 -5.39 27.64 4.19
N ALA A 116 -5.75 26.72 3.29
CA ALA A 116 -6.07 27.04 1.89
C ALA A 116 -7.52 27.55 1.70
N ARG A 117 -8.41 27.32 2.67
CA ARG A 117 -9.81 27.77 2.60
C ARG A 117 -10.05 29.15 3.23
N GLU A 118 -9.21 29.59 4.16
CA GLU A 118 -9.34 30.93 4.78
C GLU A 118 -8.90 32.08 3.86
N GLY A 119 -8.17 31.81 2.77
CA GLY A 119 -7.74 32.83 1.79
C GLY A 119 -8.73 33.10 0.65
N ALA A 120 -9.89 32.43 0.63
CA ALA A 120 -10.85 32.48 -0.48
C ALA A 120 -12.24 33.02 -0.10
N ALA A 121 -12.34 33.81 0.98
CA ALA A 121 -13.57 34.47 1.42
C ALA A 121 -13.42 36.00 1.38
#